data_AF-A0A6B3F506-F1
#
_entry.id   AF-A0A6B3F506-F1
#
_cell.length_a   1.000
_cell.length_b   1.000
_cell.length_c   1.000
_cell.angle_alpha   90.00
_cell.angle_beta   90.00
_cell.angle_gamma   90.00
#
_symmetry.space_group_name_H-M   'P 1'
#
loop_
_entity.id
_entity.type
_entity.pdbx_description
1 polymer ?
#
loop_
_entity_poly.entity_id
_entity_poly.type
_entity_poly.pdbx_seq_one_letter_code
_entity_poly.pdbx_strand_id
1 'polypeptide(L)'
;VCEDYGAVRVPVLASSGWADGYSNAVTRLLEHLDVPRKGLVGPWSHKFPHLGEPGPAIGYLQEVVRWWDHWLKGEENGVMDGPMLKSWMQESAPPSTSYEERPGRWVGEPSLPSPQVEPRVHPLTAHRIEEAEAADGAPGDWLTVSSPLSVGQYAGKWASYNAPPDLPYDQREEDGGSLVFDSAVLAERLEILGAPTVELEFTVDRPVAQVAARLSDVAPGGASTRVSYGILNL
;
A
#
# COMPACT_ATOMS: atom_id res chain seq x y z
N VAL A 1 1.67 -17.78 -0.35
CA VAL A 1 0.96 -18.64 -1.33
C VAL A 1 1.06 -17.97 -2.68
N CYS A 2 1.74 -18.59 -3.63
CA CYS A 2 1.98 -18.03 -4.97
C CYS A 2 2.08 -19.11 -6.05
N GLU A 3 1.68 -20.35 -5.75
CA GLU A 3 1.83 -21.49 -6.65
C GLU A 3 0.45 -22.06 -7.00
N ASP A 4 -0.19 -22.76 -6.07
CA ASP A 4 -1.54 -23.34 -6.27
C ASP A 4 -2.49 -22.90 -5.14
N TYR A 5 -3.37 -21.94 -5.44
CA TYR A 5 -4.41 -21.50 -4.51
C TYR A 5 -5.52 -22.55 -4.35
N GLY A 6 -5.77 -23.38 -5.37
CA GLY A 6 -6.80 -24.43 -5.37
C GLY A 6 -6.47 -25.61 -4.45
N ALA A 7 -5.19 -25.78 -4.10
CA ALA A 7 -4.75 -26.74 -3.09
C ALA A 7 -5.20 -26.35 -1.67
N VAL A 8 -5.53 -25.08 -1.41
CA VAL A 8 -6.03 -24.63 -0.12
C VAL A 8 -7.50 -25.01 0.01
N ARG A 9 -7.80 -25.91 0.96
CA ARG A 9 -9.16 -26.41 1.23
C ARG A 9 -9.73 -25.97 2.57
N VAL A 10 -8.99 -25.15 3.32
CA VAL A 10 -9.38 -24.69 4.65
C VAL A 10 -9.78 -23.22 4.61
N PRO A 11 -10.72 -22.78 5.47
CA PRO A 11 -11.04 -21.36 5.62
C PRO A 11 -9.82 -20.52 6.00
N VAL A 12 -9.71 -19.30 5.46
CA VAL A 12 -8.57 -18.40 5.68
C VAL A 12 -8.99 -17.06 6.27
N LEU A 13 -8.50 -16.75 7.47
CA LEU A 13 -8.45 -15.38 7.99
C LEU A 13 -7.03 -14.83 7.79
N ALA A 14 -6.88 -13.86 6.91
CA ALA A 14 -5.59 -13.22 6.62
C ALA A 14 -5.52 -11.84 7.27
N SER A 15 -4.39 -11.50 7.89
CA SER A 15 -4.14 -10.18 8.48
C SER A 15 -2.77 -9.63 8.07
N SER A 16 -2.70 -8.31 7.90
CA SER A 16 -1.46 -7.57 7.60
C SER A 16 -1.61 -6.11 8.04
N GLY A 17 -0.60 -5.29 7.77
CA GLY A 17 -0.63 -3.86 8.02
C GLY A 17 0.03 -3.06 6.90
N TRP A 18 -0.34 -1.78 6.77
CA TRP A 18 0.19 -0.92 5.73
C TRP A 18 1.65 -0.54 5.91
N ALA A 19 2.18 -0.60 7.13
CA ALA A 19 3.60 -0.41 7.41
C ALA A 19 4.40 -1.74 7.42
N ASP A 20 3.75 -2.86 7.06
CA ASP A 20 4.37 -4.17 6.92
C ASP A 20 5.00 -4.33 5.52
N GLY A 21 6.12 -5.07 5.42
CA GLY A 21 6.77 -5.37 4.14
C GLY A 21 5.98 -6.30 3.21
N TYR A 22 4.95 -6.98 3.73
CA TYR A 22 4.07 -7.92 3.02
C TYR A 22 2.65 -7.35 2.81
N SER A 23 2.53 -6.03 2.63
CA SER A 23 1.27 -5.29 2.53
C SER A 23 0.29 -5.78 1.43
N ASN A 24 0.79 -6.46 0.40
CA ASN A 24 -0.02 -7.01 -0.70
C ASN A 24 -0.52 -8.45 -0.48
N ALA A 25 -0.09 -9.13 0.58
CA ALA A 25 -0.36 -10.56 0.74
C ALA A 25 -1.84 -10.86 0.99
N VAL A 26 -2.52 -10.01 1.78
CA VAL A 26 -3.93 -10.19 2.15
C VAL A 26 -4.82 -10.07 0.91
N THR A 27 -4.69 -8.98 0.14
CA THR A 27 -5.51 -8.77 -1.05
C THR A 27 -5.29 -9.87 -2.08
N ARG A 28 -4.04 -10.27 -2.32
CA ARG A 28 -3.71 -11.39 -3.23
C ARG A 28 -4.35 -12.72 -2.79
N LEU A 29 -4.36 -13.05 -1.49
CA LEU A 29 -5.05 -14.25 -0.98
C LEU A 29 -6.57 -14.15 -1.17
N LEU A 30 -7.12 -12.98 -0.85
CA LEU A 30 -8.54 -12.67 -0.98
C LEU A 30 -9.04 -12.54 -2.42
N GLU A 31 -8.15 -12.42 -3.41
CA GLU A 31 -8.52 -12.49 -4.83
C GLU A 31 -8.54 -13.96 -5.30
N HIS A 32 -7.53 -14.77 -4.96
CA HIS A 32 -7.31 -16.07 -5.62
C HIS A 32 -7.80 -17.35 -4.90
N LEU A 33 -8.07 -17.32 -3.60
CA LEU A 33 -8.63 -18.45 -2.83
C LEU A 33 -10.14 -18.71 -3.01
N ASP A 34 -10.58 -19.92 -3.36
CA ASP A 34 -12.03 -20.23 -3.47
C ASP A 34 -12.71 -20.73 -2.17
N VAL A 35 -12.00 -20.65 -1.04
CA VAL A 35 -12.48 -21.05 0.28
C VAL A 35 -13.09 -19.87 1.05
N PRO A 36 -13.91 -20.10 2.10
CA PRO A 36 -14.35 -19.04 2.99
C PRO A 36 -13.16 -18.25 3.51
N ARG A 37 -13.16 -16.93 3.25
CA ARG A 37 -11.98 -16.08 3.48
C ARG A 37 -12.35 -14.69 3.94
N LYS A 38 -11.57 -14.14 4.87
CA LYS A 38 -11.65 -12.74 5.31
C LYS A 38 -10.27 -12.14 5.47
N GLY A 39 -10.17 -10.84 5.23
CA GLY A 39 -8.94 -10.06 5.32
C GLY A 39 -9.07 -8.90 6.28
N LEU A 40 -7.97 -8.60 6.95
CA LEU A 40 -7.85 -7.48 7.88
C LEU A 40 -6.53 -6.75 7.65
N VAL A 41 -6.59 -5.50 7.21
CA VAL A 41 -5.40 -4.68 7.00
C VAL A 41 -5.50 -3.41 7.83
N GLY A 42 -4.64 -3.27 8.83
CA GLY A 42 -4.56 -2.06 9.66
C GLY A 42 -3.39 -1.16 9.27
N PRO A 43 -3.12 -0.11 10.05
CA PRO A 43 -1.94 0.73 9.84
C PRO A 43 -0.62 0.10 10.34
N TRP A 44 -0.69 -1.11 10.88
CA TRP A 44 0.38 -1.72 11.67
C TRP A 44 1.65 -2.02 10.84
N SER A 45 2.76 -2.08 11.56
CA SER A 45 4.05 -2.61 11.12
C SER A 45 4.03 -4.14 11.17
N HIS A 46 5.20 -4.79 11.06
CA HIS A 46 5.37 -6.24 11.16
C HIS A 46 5.20 -6.77 12.60
N LYS A 47 4.02 -6.50 13.17
CA LYS A 47 3.59 -6.79 14.54
C LYS A 47 2.13 -7.20 14.56
N PHE A 48 1.71 -7.86 15.63
CA PHE A 48 0.32 -8.28 15.75
C PHE A 48 -0.64 -7.09 15.91
N PRO A 49 -1.86 -7.15 15.34
CA PRO A 49 -2.81 -6.04 15.36
C PRO A 49 -3.27 -5.55 16.74
N HIS A 50 -3.13 -6.37 17.79
CA HIS A 50 -3.46 -5.96 19.17
C HIS A 50 -2.36 -5.15 19.86
N LEU A 51 -1.14 -5.13 19.30
CA LEU A 51 -0.09 -4.23 19.78
C LEU A 51 -0.32 -2.80 19.29
N GLY A 52 -0.92 -2.63 18.10
CA GLY A 52 -1.27 -1.31 17.55
C GLY A 52 -0.06 -0.44 17.28
N GLU A 53 0.88 -0.92 16.48
CA GLU A 53 2.15 -0.25 16.24
C GLU A 53 2.45 -0.10 14.74
N PRO A 54 2.22 1.08 14.12
CA PRO A 54 1.49 2.21 14.69
C PRO A 54 0.00 1.89 14.89
N GLY A 55 -0.65 2.63 15.78
CA GLY A 55 -2.05 2.44 16.14
C GLY A 55 -3.04 2.86 15.05
N PRO A 56 -4.33 2.57 15.26
CA PRO A 56 -4.88 2.04 16.50
C PRO A 56 -4.73 0.52 16.64
N ALA A 57 -4.66 0.04 17.89
CA ALA A 57 -4.80 -1.38 18.22
C ALA A 57 -6.25 -1.84 18.06
N ILE A 58 -6.43 -3.14 17.82
CA ILE A 58 -7.76 -3.78 17.81
C ILE A 58 -7.80 -4.99 18.74
N GLY A 59 -9.02 -5.46 19.04
CA GLY A 59 -9.25 -6.75 19.68
C GLY A 59 -8.92 -7.95 18.77
N TYR A 60 -7.65 -8.08 18.35
CA TYR A 60 -7.24 -9.09 17.38
C TYR A 60 -7.50 -10.51 17.86
N LEU A 61 -7.21 -10.78 19.14
CA LEU A 61 -7.44 -12.11 19.71
C LEU A 61 -8.93 -12.47 19.71
N GLN A 62 -9.82 -11.48 19.91
CA GLN A 62 -11.26 -11.69 19.82
C GLN A 62 -11.68 -12.05 18.38
N GLU A 63 -11.12 -11.40 17.36
CA GLU A 63 -11.37 -11.76 15.95
C GLU A 63 -10.91 -13.19 15.64
N VAL A 64 -9.71 -13.57 16.09
CA VAL A 64 -9.13 -14.89 15.84
C VAL A 64 -9.89 -16.00 16.60
N VAL A 65 -10.26 -15.77 17.87
CA VAL A 65 -11.05 -16.73 18.65
C VAL A 65 -12.42 -16.95 18.02
N ARG A 66 -13.13 -15.88 17.60
CA ARG A 66 -14.41 -16.02 16.89
C ARG A 66 -14.27 -16.83 15.60
N TRP A 67 -13.19 -16.62 14.84
CA TRP A 67 -12.92 -17.40 13.64
C TRP A 67 -12.74 -18.90 13.95
N TRP A 68 -11.94 -19.23 14.97
CA TRP A 68 -11.73 -20.62 15.37
C TRP A 68 -12.96 -21.26 15.98
N ASP A 69 -13.72 -20.55 16.80
CA ASP A 69 -14.96 -21.05 17.38
C ASP A 69 -15.95 -21.46 16.28
N HIS A 70 -16.05 -20.66 15.21
CA HIS A 70 -16.88 -21.02 14.07
C HIS A 70 -16.39 -22.27 13.34
N TRP A 71 -15.12 -22.30 12.92
CA TRP A 71 -14.62 -23.36 12.04
C TRP A 71 -14.16 -24.65 12.73
N LEU A 72 -13.81 -24.58 14.02
CA LEU A 72 -13.29 -25.72 14.79
C LEU A 72 -14.31 -26.27 15.81
N LYS A 73 -15.22 -25.42 16.32
CA LYS A 73 -16.26 -25.85 17.27
C LYS A 73 -17.67 -25.90 16.66
N GLY A 74 -17.86 -25.35 15.46
CA GLY A 74 -19.17 -25.31 14.80
C GLY A 74 -20.11 -24.25 15.39
N GLU A 75 -19.58 -23.19 16.00
CA GLU A 75 -20.41 -22.14 16.60
C GLU A 75 -20.93 -21.15 15.55
N GLU A 76 -22.24 -20.91 15.53
CA GLU A 76 -22.87 -19.89 14.70
C GLU A 76 -22.76 -18.49 15.34
N ASN A 77 -21.59 -17.86 15.19
CA ASN A 77 -21.25 -16.59 15.86
C ASN A 77 -21.14 -15.37 14.93
N GLY A 78 -21.63 -15.50 13.68
CA GLY A 78 -21.64 -14.43 12.68
C GLY A 78 -20.26 -13.95 12.23
N VAL A 79 -19.17 -14.72 12.41
CA VAL A 79 -17.83 -14.28 11.99
C VAL A 79 -17.74 -14.03 10.48
N MET A 80 -18.55 -14.74 9.69
CA MET A 80 -18.62 -14.55 8.24
C MET A 80 -19.40 -13.29 7.84
N ASP A 81 -20.18 -12.68 8.73
CA ASP A 81 -21.00 -11.51 8.43
C ASP A 81 -20.17 -10.26 8.14
N GLY A 82 -20.69 -9.36 7.30
CA GLY A 82 -20.01 -8.12 6.90
C GLY A 82 -18.98 -8.32 5.78
N PRO A 83 -18.06 -7.36 5.59
CA PRO A 83 -17.20 -7.32 4.41
C PRO A 83 -16.15 -8.44 4.40
N MET A 84 -15.73 -8.84 3.20
CA MET A 84 -14.64 -9.78 2.97
C MET A 84 -13.29 -9.18 3.43
N LEU A 85 -13.03 -7.93 3.06
CA LEU A 85 -11.85 -7.19 3.51
C LEU A 85 -12.28 -6.05 4.43
N LYS A 86 -11.70 -5.98 5.62
CA LYS A 86 -11.70 -4.76 6.45
C LYS A 86 -10.32 -4.11 6.36
N SER A 87 -10.28 -2.84 5.98
CA SER A 87 -9.05 -2.12 5.73
C SER A 87 -9.04 -0.77 6.44
N TRP A 88 -7.90 -0.34 6.97
CA TRP A 88 -7.71 0.98 7.54
C TRP A 88 -7.35 1.98 6.43
N MET A 89 -8.30 2.80 6.00
CA MET A 89 -8.05 3.92 5.10
C MET A 89 -7.32 5.01 5.86
N GLN A 90 -6.04 5.19 5.57
CA GLN A 90 -5.20 6.20 6.23
C GLN A 90 -5.57 7.60 5.74
N GLU A 91 -5.65 8.55 6.66
CA GLU A 91 -5.66 9.98 6.31
C GLU A 91 -4.23 10.47 6.02
N SER A 92 -4.15 11.62 5.36
CA SER A 92 -2.87 12.34 5.19
C SER A 92 -2.24 12.64 6.55
N ALA A 93 -0.93 12.50 6.63
CA ALA A 93 -0.15 12.84 7.81
C ALA A 93 1.28 13.27 7.42
N PRO A 94 1.90 14.19 8.18
CA PRO A 94 3.28 14.60 7.94
C PRO A 94 4.27 13.43 7.96
N PRO A 95 5.39 13.52 7.22
CA PRO A 95 6.39 12.45 7.21
C PRO A 95 7.05 12.34 8.58
N SER A 96 7.20 11.10 9.05
CA SER A 96 7.85 10.79 10.31
C SER A 96 8.39 9.37 10.27
N THR A 97 9.59 9.18 10.83
CA THR A 97 10.21 7.85 10.97
C THR A 97 9.53 6.96 12.02
N SER A 98 8.52 7.50 12.72
CA SER A 98 7.70 6.79 13.71
C SER A 98 6.33 7.46 13.88
N TYR A 99 5.27 6.66 14.03
CA TYR A 99 3.95 7.14 14.43
C TYR A 99 3.48 6.37 15.66
N GLU A 100 2.86 7.07 16.61
CA GLU A 100 2.11 6.42 17.68
C GLU A 100 0.79 5.89 17.14
N GLU A 101 0.07 6.72 16.38
CA GLU A 101 -1.18 6.37 15.70
C GLU A 101 -1.14 6.88 14.26
N ARG A 102 -1.71 6.10 13.33
CA ARG A 102 -1.98 6.54 11.97
C ARG A 102 -3.46 6.94 11.86
N PRO A 103 -3.78 8.23 11.72
CA PRO A 103 -5.16 8.67 11.58
C PRO A 103 -5.80 8.03 10.35
N GLY A 104 -7.09 7.74 10.44
CA GLY A 104 -7.78 6.98 9.42
C GLY A 104 -9.13 6.46 9.90
N ARG A 105 -9.72 5.58 9.09
CA ARG A 105 -10.98 4.91 9.41
C ARG A 105 -11.03 3.51 8.81
N TRP A 106 -11.83 2.63 9.41
CA TRP A 106 -12.13 1.33 8.83
C TRP A 106 -13.07 1.50 7.63
N VAL A 107 -12.68 0.93 6.49
CA VAL A 107 -13.50 0.71 5.29
C VAL A 107 -13.64 -0.80 5.06
N GLY A 108 -14.65 -1.19 4.28
CA GLY A 108 -14.99 -2.59 4.08
C GLY A 108 -15.35 -2.91 2.65
N GLU A 109 -14.64 -3.86 2.04
CA GLU A 109 -14.92 -4.33 0.68
C GLU A 109 -15.67 -5.66 0.72
N PRO A 110 -16.80 -5.78 -0.01
CA PRO A 110 -17.61 -7.01 0.01
C PRO A 110 -16.94 -8.18 -0.71
N SER A 111 -16.05 -7.91 -1.66
CA SER A 111 -15.32 -8.89 -2.45
C SER A 111 -14.02 -8.30 -2.97
N LEU A 112 -13.10 -9.16 -3.40
CA LEU A 112 -11.98 -8.76 -4.26
C LEU A 112 -12.02 -9.55 -5.59
N PRO A 113 -11.79 -8.90 -6.75
CA PRO A 113 -11.70 -7.44 -6.94
C PRO A 113 -12.95 -6.71 -6.45
N SER A 114 -12.77 -5.51 -5.89
CA SER A 114 -13.88 -4.78 -5.28
C SER A 114 -14.72 -4.07 -6.35
N PRO A 115 -16.06 -4.15 -6.27
CA PRO A 115 -16.95 -3.33 -7.10
C PRO A 115 -16.97 -1.85 -6.71
N GLN A 116 -16.36 -1.48 -5.58
CA GLN A 116 -16.33 -0.11 -5.04
C GLN A 116 -15.02 0.61 -5.36
N VAL A 117 -14.04 -0.08 -5.95
CA VAL A 117 -12.74 0.46 -6.33
C VAL A 117 -12.63 0.48 -7.85
N GLU A 118 -12.46 1.67 -8.41
CA GLU A 118 -12.28 1.89 -9.85
C GLU A 118 -10.79 2.09 -10.16
N PRO A 119 -10.19 1.28 -11.06
CA PRO A 119 -8.85 1.56 -11.58
C PRO A 119 -8.85 2.86 -12.39
N ARG A 120 -7.94 3.78 -12.06
CA ARG A 120 -7.72 5.03 -12.81
C ARG A 120 -6.28 5.11 -13.28
N VAL A 121 -6.09 5.45 -14.54
CA VAL A 121 -4.77 5.61 -15.16
C VAL A 121 -4.48 7.10 -15.26
N HIS A 122 -3.40 7.55 -14.63
CA HIS A 122 -2.94 8.92 -14.70
C HIS A 122 -1.68 9.01 -15.57
N PRO A 123 -1.74 9.67 -16.75
CA PRO A 123 -0.58 9.83 -17.61
C PRO A 123 0.54 10.60 -16.92
N LEU A 124 1.80 10.21 -17.18
CA LEU A 124 2.97 10.97 -16.77
C LEU A 124 3.49 11.79 -17.95
N THR A 125 3.51 13.12 -17.80
CA THR A 125 4.15 14.05 -18.74
C THR A 125 5.34 14.73 -18.06
N ALA A 126 6.03 15.65 -18.73
CA ALA A 126 7.26 16.25 -18.21
C ALA A 126 7.07 16.86 -16.80
N HIS A 127 7.51 16.11 -15.78
CA HIS A 127 7.37 16.44 -14.36
C HIS A 127 5.93 16.59 -13.85
N ARG A 128 4.95 15.98 -14.51
CA ARG A 128 3.53 16.09 -14.13
C ARG A 128 2.81 14.75 -14.14
N ILE A 129 1.87 14.62 -13.21
CA ILE A 129 0.84 13.58 -13.21
C ILE A 129 -0.44 14.23 -13.73
N GLU A 130 -0.90 13.80 -14.90
CA GLU A 130 -2.10 14.34 -15.54
C GLU A 130 -3.37 13.70 -14.97
N GLU A 131 -4.51 14.38 -15.16
CA GLU A 131 -5.82 13.81 -14.86
C GLU A 131 -6.13 12.60 -15.75
N ALA A 132 -6.89 11.64 -15.22
CA ALA A 132 -7.05 10.32 -15.84
C ALA A 132 -7.69 10.33 -17.24
N GLU A 133 -8.35 11.42 -17.62
CA GLU A 133 -9.04 11.59 -18.90
C GLU A 133 -8.30 12.55 -19.87
N ALA A 134 -7.12 13.06 -19.49
CA ALA A 134 -6.39 14.08 -20.27
C ALA A 134 -5.66 13.52 -21.52
N ALA A 135 -5.87 12.26 -21.89
CA ALA A 135 -5.05 11.57 -22.88
C ALA A 135 -5.64 11.63 -24.32
N ASP A 136 -5.54 12.79 -24.96
CA ASP A 136 -5.36 12.82 -26.43
C ASP A 136 -3.85 12.65 -26.68
N GLY A 137 -3.47 11.38 -26.90
CA GLY A 137 -2.11 10.83 -26.93
C GLY A 137 -1.09 11.57 -27.81
N ALA A 138 -0.24 12.36 -27.16
CA ALA A 138 1.11 12.62 -27.63
C ALA A 138 2.09 11.97 -26.63
N PRO A 139 3.11 11.22 -27.11
CA PRO A 139 4.18 10.74 -26.24
C PRO A 139 4.80 11.95 -25.51
N GLY A 140 4.94 11.86 -24.18
CA GLY A 140 5.65 12.86 -23.41
C GLY A 140 7.12 12.96 -23.85
N ASP A 141 7.77 14.05 -23.48
CA ASP A 141 9.20 14.23 -23.72
C ASP A 141 10.01 13.14 -22.98
N TRP A 142 11.08 12.64 -23.62
CA TRP A 142 12.04 11.77 -22.97
C TRP A 142 12.78 12.52 -21.86
N LEU A 143 12.68 12.02 -20.63
CA LEU A 143 13.43 12.54 -19.48
C LEU A 143 14.65 11.66 -19.19
N THR A 144 15.70 12.27 -18.65
CA THR A 144 16.93 11.57 -18.26
C THR A 144 17.15 11.69 -16.76
N VAL A 145 17.61 10.61 -16.13
CA VAL A 145 17.97 10.58 -14.72
C VAL A 145 19.24 9.76 -14.50
N SER A 146 20.07 10.24 -13.59
CA SER A 146 21.25 9.53 -13.10
C SER A 146 21.31 9.71 -11.59
N SER A 147 20.54 8.90 -10.87
CA SER A 147 20.41 9.00 -9.41
C SER A 147 21.75 8.69 -8.73
N PRO A 148 22.19 9.53 -7.76
CA PRO A 148 23.36 9.22 -6.95
C PRO A 148 23.09 8.02 -6.04
N LEU A 149 24.15 7.33 -5.59
CA LEU A 149 24.07 6.19 -4.67
C LEU A 149 23.43 6.53 -3.31
N SER A 150 23.28 7.82 -3.00
CA SER A 150 22.59 8.28 -1.79
C SER A 150 21.07 8.17 -1.86
N VAL A 151 20.48 8.06 -3.06
CA VAL A 151 19.03 7.91 -3.20
C VAL A 151 18.59 6.58 -2.59
N GLY A 152 17.64 6.65 -1.67
CA GLY A 152 17.10 5.53 -0.88
C GLY A 152 17.58 5.52 0.58
N GLN A 153 18.50 6.40 0.99
CA GLN A 153 18.97 6.45 2.38
C GLN A 153 17.86 6.82 3.38
N TYR A 154 16.81 7.51 2.93
CA TYR A 154 15.64 7.93 3.70
C TYR A 154 14.39 7.11 3.38
N ALA A 155 14.54 5.97 2.69
CA ALA A 155 13.44 5.06 2.35
C ALA A 155 12.89 4.27 3.56
N GLY A 156 13.53 4.34 4.73
CA GLY A 156 13.16 3.50 5.87
C GLY A 156 13.41 2.01 5.61
N LYS A 157 13.03 1.16 6.57
CA LYS A 157 13.18 -0.30 6.45
C LYS A 157 12.12 -0.87 5.52
N TRP A 158 12.49 -1.92 4.77
CA TRP A 158 11.56 -2.65 3.90
C TRP A 158 10.37 -3.24 4.68
N ALA A 159 10.65 -3.83 5.85
CA ALA A 159 9.63 -4.24 6.82
C ALA A 159 9.90 -3.51 8.15
N SER A 160 8.98 -2.62 8.54
CA SER A 160 9.05 -1.95 9.83
C SER A 160 8.77 -2.94 10.96
N TYR A 161 9.53 -2.88 12.04
CA TYR A 161 9.21 -3.55 13.31
C TYR A 161 8.79 -2.51 14.37
N ASN A 162 8.49 -1.29 13.92
CA ASN A 162 8.22 -0.12 14.76
C ASN A 162 9.30 0.06 15.84
N ALA A 163 10.57 -0.04 15.45
CA ALA A 163 11.75 0.23 16.27
C ALA A 163 12.48 1.47 15.73
N PRO A 164 11.99 2.69 16.03
CA PRO A 164 12.41 3.91 15.35
C PRO A 164 13.93 4.10 15.30
N PRO A 165 14.49 4.63 14.19
CA PRO A 165 13.81 5.08 12.97
C PRO A 165 13.58 3.95 11.96
N ASP A 166 12.32 3.55 11.76
CA ASP A 166 11.95 2.42 10.88
C ASP A 166 11.18 2.86 9.63
N LEU A 167 10.32 3.86 9.75
CA LEU A 167 9.49 4.35 8.65
C LEU A 167 10.28 5.34 7.78
N PRO A 168 9.88 5.53 6.51
CA PRO A 168 10.48 6.54 5.64
C PRO A 168 10.42 7.94 6.24
N TYR A 169 11.50 8.70 6.06
CA TYR A 169 11.56 10.11 6.41
C TYR A 169 10.88 10.98 5.33
N ASP A 170 10.95 12.30 5.47
CA ASP A 170 10.47 13.23 4.45
C ASP A 170 11.14 12.95 3.10
N GLN A 171 10.33 12.67 2.08
CA GLN A 171 10.83 12.23 0.78
C GLN A 171 11.42 13.37 -0.05
N ARG A 172 11.35 14.62 0.42
CA ARG A 172 12.13 15.73 -0.15
C ARG A 172 13.63 15.46 -0.16
N GLU A 173 14.12 14.70 0.81
CA GLU A 173 15.54 14.27 0.86
C GLU A 173 15.91 13.33 -0.30
N GLU A 174 14.91 12.68 -0.91
CA GLU A 174 15.07 11.77 -2.05
C GLU A 174 14.76 12.45 -3.40
N ASP A 175 13.99 13.54 -3.40
CA ASP A 175 13.54 14.25 -4.60
C ASP A 175 14.74 14.77 -5.42
N GLY A 176 15.78 15.28 -4.76
CA GLY A 176 16.94 15.89 -5.43
C GLY A 176 17.78 14.94 -6.31
N GLY A 177 17.62 13.63 -6.15
CA GLY A 177 18.27 12.60 -6.98
C GLY A 177 17.30 11.83 -7.88
N SER A 178 16.04 12.25 -7.96
CA SER A 178 14.95 11.53 -8.62
C SER A 178 14.31 12.36 -9.74
N LEU A 179 13.58 11.72 -10.66
CA LEU A 179 12.56 12.43 -11.43
C LEU A 179 11.31 12.56 -10.57
N VAL A 180 10.82 13.79 -10.44
CA VAL A 180 9.61 14.09 -9.66
C VAL A 180 8.49 14.46 -10.63
N PHE A 181 7.32 13.89 -10.38
CA PHE A 181 6.09 14.14 -11.12
C PHE A 181 5.00 14.51 -10.11
N ASP A 182 4.49 15.73 -10.20
CA ASP A 182 3.44 16.21 -9.30
C ASP A 182 2.13 16.40 -10.07
N SER A 183 1.01 16.05 -9.44
CA SER A 183 -0.31 16.46 -9.93
C SER A 183 -0.53 17.96 -9.75
N ALA A 184 -1.66 18.47 -10.24
CA ALA A 184 -2.19 19.72 -9.71
C ALA A 184 -2.55 19.56 -8.23
N VAL A 185 -2.69 20.68 -7.51
CA VAL A 185 -3.24 20.66 -6.15
C VAL A 185 -4.63 20.03 -6.21
N LEU A 186 -4.84 18.96 -5.45
CA LEU A 186 -6.11 18.25 -5.42
C LEU A 186 -7.21 19.18 -4.91
N ALA A 187 -8.27 19.36 -5.72
CA ALA A 187 -9.43 20.15 -5.33
C ALA A 187 -10.37 19.39 -4.39
N GLU A 188 -10.31 18.06 -4.43
CA GLU A 188 -11.16 17.14 -3.67
C GLU A 188 -10.32 16.04 -3.02
N ARG A 189 -10.91 15.35 -2.04
CA ARG A 189 -10.26 14.19 -1.41
C ARG A 189 -10.11 13.08 -2.45
N LEU A 190 -8.88 12.60 -2.62
CA LEU A 190 -8.56 11.38 -3.35
C LEU A 190 -8.31 10.23 -2.36
N GLU A 191 -9.00 9.12 -2.53
CA GLU A 191 -8.79 7.89 -1.76
C GLU A 191 -8.26 6.80 -2.67
N ILE A 192 -7.19 6.14 -2.22
CA ILE A 192 -6.54 5.06 -2.97
C ILE A 192 -6.52 3.82 -2.08
N LEU A 193 -7.25 2.78 -2.51
CA LEU A 193 -7.24 1.47 -1.87
C LEU A 193 -6.85 0.42 -2.90
N GLY A 194 -5.71 -0.25 -2.70
CA GLY A 194 -5.24 -1.31 -3.58
C GLY A 194 -3.73 -1.29 -3.75
N ALA A 195 -3.27 -1.80 -4.89
CA ALA A 195 -1.87 -1.84 -5.27
C ALA A 195 -1.63 -0.91 -6.47
N PRO A 196 -1.17 0.34 -6.25
CA PRO A 196 -0.80 1.23 -7.34
C PRO A 196 0.27 0.60 -8.23
N THR A 197 0.18 0.84 -9.52
CA THR A 197 1.17 0.39 -10.51
C THR A 197 1.64 1.59 -11.32
N VAL A 198 2.84 1.47 -11.89
CA VAL A 198 3.37 2.46 -12.83
C VAL A 198 3.90 1.70 -14.05
N GLU A 199 3.53 2.18 -15.22
CA GLU A 199 4.04 1.69 -16.50
C GLU A 199 5.05 2.71 -17.02
N LEU A 200 6.24 2.24 -17.40
CA LEU A 200 7.35 3.09 -17.84
C LEU A 200 7.94 2.54 -19.13
N GLU A 201 8.07 3.41 -20.12
CA GLU A 201 8.93 3.18 -21.28
C GLU A 201 10.28 3.88 -21.03
N PHE A 202 11.38 3.14 -21.13
CA PHE A 202 12.71 3.67 -20.82
C PHE A 202 13.80 2.99 -21.65
N THR A 203 14.96 3.64 -21.72
CA THR A 203 16.21 3.08 -22.26
C THR A 203 17.32 3.24 -21.23
N VAL A 204 18.25 2.29 -21.16
CA VAL A 204 19.40 2.33 -20.24
C VAL A 204 20.71 2.26 -21.02
N ASP A 205 21.72 2.99 -20.57
CA ASP A 205 23.07 3.01 -21.16
C ASP A 205 24.04 2.04 -20.45
N ARG A 206 23.55 1.28 -19.46
CA ARG A 206 24.30 0.29 -18.67
C ARG A 206 23.65 -1.09 -18.77
N PRO A 207 24.43 -2.18 -18.65
CA PRO A 207 23.93 -3.56 -18.74
C PRO A 207 23.10 -4.01 -17.53
N VAL A 208 23.19 -3.30 -16.42
CA VAL A 208 22.39 -3.54 -15.20
C VAL A 208 21.81 -2.21 -14.78
N ALA A 209 20.50 -2.18 -14.58
CA ALA A 209 19.78 -1.01 -14.15
C ALA A 209 18.66 -1.41 -13.18
N GLN A 210 18.27 -0.45 -12.34
CA GLN A 210 17.17 -0.61 -11.40
C GLN A 210 16.25 0.60 -11.55
N VAL A 211 14.95 0.34 -11.46
CA VAL A 211 13.94 1.39 -11.35
C VAL A 211 13.32 1.30 -9.97
N ALA A 212 13.31 2.43 -9.25
CA ALA A 212 12.54 2.60 -8.04
C ALA A 212 11.49 3.69 -8.28
N ALA A 213 10.24 3.36 -8.02
CA ALA A 213 9.12 4.29 -8.11
C ALA A 213 8.47 4.44 -6.73
N ARG A 214 8.11 5.66 -6.36
CA ARG A 214 7.45 5.95 -5.10
C ARG A 214 6.24 6.85 -5.33
N LEU A 215 5.15 6.50 -4.68
CA LEU A 215 3.96 7.33 -4.57
C LEU A 215 4.04 8.07 -3.25
N SER A 216 3.93 9.40 -3.30
CA SER A 216 3.96 10.27 -2.12
C SER A 216 2.70 11.12 -2.04
N ASP A 217 2.30 11.41 -0.80
CA ASP A 217 1.32 12.45 -0.46
C ASP A 217 2.09 13.73 -0.10
N VAL A 218 1.87 14.81 -0.85
CA VAL A 218 2.56 16.09 -0.70
C VAL A 218 1.64 17.08 0.03
N ALA A 219 2.02 17.44 1.24
CA ALA A 219 1.28 18.41 2.05
C ALA A 219 1.33 19.82 1.43
N PRO A 220 0.38 20.73 1.76
CA PRO A 220 0.42 22.11 1.28
C PRO A 220 1.71 22.88 1.59
N GLY A 221 2.44 22.48 2.64
CA GLY A 221 3.76 23.02 2.99
C GLY A 221 4.95 22.37 2.27
N GLY A 222 4.70 21.44 1.34
CA GLY A 222 5.68 20.72 0.54
C GLY A 222 6.28 19.48 1.20
N ALA A 223 5.96 19.16 2.46
CA ALA A 223 6.43 17.93 3.10
C ALA A 223 5.88 16.71 2.35
N SER A 224 6.75 15.74 2.05
CA SER A 224 6.42 14.60 1.19
C SER A 224 6.42 13.30 1.99
N THR A 225 5.23 12.72 2.19
CA THR A 225 5.04 11.46 2.94
C THR A 225 4.93 10.31 1.95
N ARG A 226 5.82 9.31 2.06
CA ARG A 226 5.72 8.12 1.21
C ARG A 226 4.48 7.30 1.55
N VAL A 227 3.65 7.04 0.54
CA VAL A 227 2.46 6.18 0.62
C VAL A 227 2.81 4.74 0.24
N SER A 228 3.49 4.55 -0.89
CA SER A 228 3.89 3.25 -1.41
C SER A 228 5.14 3.37 -2.28
N TYR A 229 5.79 2.24 -2.57
CA TYR A 229 6.90 2.17 -3.49
C TYR A 229 7.03 0.79 -4.14
N GLY A 230 7.72 0.76 -5.28
CA GLY A 230 8.09 -0.46 -5.99
C GLY A 230 9.54 -0.36 -6.48
N ILE A 231 10.20 -1.50 -6.57
CA ILE A 231 11.57 -1.61 -7.08
C ILE A 231 11.60 -2.75 -8.10
N LEU A 232 12.14 -2.48 -9.28
CA LEU A 232 12.31 -3.45 -10.36
C LEU A 232 13.78 -3.49 -10.77
N ASN A 233 14.37 -4.70 -10.73
CA ASN A 233 15.66 -4.97 -11.36
C ASN A 233 15.41 -5.31 -12.83
N LEU A 234 16.11 -4.64 -13.75
CA LEU A 234 15.87 -4.68 -15.20
C LEU A 234 16.68 -5.77 -15.92
#